data_AF-A0A0W8IJL4-F1
#
_entry.id   AF-A0A0W8IJL4-F1
#
_cell.length_a   1.000
_cell.length_b   1.000
_cell.length_c   1.000
_cell.angle_alpha   90.00
_cell.angle_beta   90.00
_cell.angle_gamma   90.00
#
_symmetry.space_group_name_H-M   'P 1'
#
loop_
_entity.id
_entity.type
_entity.pdbx_description
1 polymer ?
#
loop_
_entity_poly.entity_id
_entity_poly.type
_entity_poly.pdbx_seq_one_letter_code
_entity_poly.pdbx_strand_id
1 'polypeptide(L)'
;MWGLIAAGVVVLGTIVALIVMLTGGGDAQADDQGGETEAASDSGEADGSEGSGSVDTDAETPYSAVESYFTALAEGDAEAASSLVYDAGDTTLLTDEVLATSLELAAITDLEVTEEETTEELSFSHEVQVSYTLGDAGVTKRIYTYQNTDTDSWEVDGAAEIMQPDFGDLETTVNGEPVSGSEATVFLGLMYELAIDDENFTIDGDGLLEVTETYASAGTLDVGLTEEATETWRELILSDVEECVASTELEAGCGLDMPEDVSGATVVEGSISRSLPAETDQALQRLTPQPNYSTPTLVGAEYFTGRVDVEYEAEEDGVTSLYELYFGEPGTLGTPMVDMTADELEVIWE
;
A
#
# COMPACT_ATOMS: atom_id res chain seq x y z
N MET A 1 19.04 41.59 -5.71
CA MET A 1 20.15 41.30 -4.78
C MET A 1 19.51 40.87 -3.46
N TRP A 2 20.00 39.77 -2.89
CA TRP A 2 19.49 39.01 -1.74
C TRP A 2 18.49 37.91 -2.10
N GLY A 3 19.06 36.72 -2.29
CA GLY A 3 18.35 35.45 -2.32
C GLY A 3 18.28 34.80 -0.94
N LEU A 4 17.50 33.74 -0.87
CA LEU A 4 17.49 32.77 0.22
C LEU A 4 17.45 31.39 -0.43
N ILE A 5 18.50 30.64 -0.19
CA ILE A 5 18.68 29.23 -0.52
C ILE A 5 18.09 28.47 0.67
N ALA A 6 17.07 27.63 0.44
CA ALA A 6 16.67 26.61 1.38
C ALA A 6 17.09 25.25 0.78
N ALA A 7 18.06 24.63 1.43
CA ALA A 7 18.59 23.33 1.05
C ALA A 7 17.60 22.24 1.47
N GLY A 8 17.14 21.44 0.50
CA GLY A 8 16.47 20.17 0.76
C GLY A 8 17.48 19.14 1.24
N VAL A 9 17.18 18.51 2.37
CA VAL A 9 17.88 17.32 2.84
C VAL A 9 17.12 16.13 2.26
N VAL A 10 17.73 15.46 1.29
CA VAL A 10 17.28 14.16 0.78
C VAL A 10 17.82 13.10 1.74
N VAL A 11 16.93 12.44 2.47
CA VAL A 11 17.26 11.23 3.23
C VAL A 11 17.09 10.06 2.28
N LEU A 12 18.21 9.52 1.79
CA LEU A 12 18.26 8.29 1.02
C LEU A 12 17.88 7.12 1.95
N GLY A 13 16.67 6.59 1.78
CA GLY A 13 16.26 5.31 2.34
C GLY A 13 16.98 4.18 1.61
N THR A 14 17.85 3.47 2.32
CA THR A 14 18.51 2.26 1.80
C THR A 14 17.61 1.05 2.03
N ILE A 15 17.02 0.51 0.95
CA ILE A 15 16.34 -0.78 0.94
C ILE A 15 17.41 -1.89 0.99
N VAL A 16 17.36 -2.72 2.03
CA VAL A 16 18.20 -3.91 2.17
C VAL A 16 17.36 -5.13 1.81
N ALA A 17 17.48 -5.59 0.56
CA ALA A 17 16.94 -6.88 0.14
C ALA A 17 17.82 -8.01 0.70
N LEU A 18 17.28 -8.84 1.59
CA LEU A 18 18.00 -9.95 2.21
C LEU A 18 17.45 -11.29 1.69
N ILE A 19 18.14 -11.84 0.69
CA ILE A 19 17.86 -13.17 0.11
C ILE A 19 18.53 -14.24 0.99
N VAL A 20 17.74 -15.04 1.72
CA VAL A 20 18.23 -16.24 2.42
C VAL A 20 18.04 -17.47 1.54
N MET A 21 19.14 -17.99 0.97
CA MET A 21 19.17 -19.31 0.33
C MET A 21 19.40 -20.40 1.38
N LEU A 22 18.38 -21.23 1.61
CA LEU A 22 18.49 -22.52 2.29
C LEU A 22 19.23 -23.52 1.38
N THR A 23 20.38 -24.03 1.84
CA THR A 23 20.93 -25.29 1.33
C THR A 23 21.27 -26.21 2.50
N GLY A 24 20.60 -27.36 2.54
CA GLY A 24 20.81 -28.43 3.50
C GLY A 24 21.94 -29.40 3.10
N GLY A 25 22.32 -30.22 4.08
CA GLY A 25 23.31 -31.30 4.03
C GLY A 25 24.14 -31.25 5.32
N GLY A 26 23.94 -32.09 6.34
CA GLY A 26 23.75 -33.54 6.30
C GLY A 26 25.11 -34.20 6.32
N ASP A 27 25.61 -34.61 7.50
CA ASP A 27 26.36 -35.86 7.68
C ASP A 27 26.70 -36.14 9.16
N ALA A 28 26.58 -37.42 9.49
CA ALA A 28 26.71 -38.01 10.80
C ALA A 28 28.17 -38.19 11.23
N GLN A 29 28.43 -38.14 12.54
CA GLN A 29 29.51 -38.92 13.13
C GLN A 29 29.20 -39.32 14.57
N ALA A 30 28.98 -40.62 14.75
CA ALA A 30 29.00 -41.30 16.03
C ALA A 30 30.46 -41.50 16.47
N ASP A 31 30.73 -41.31 17.76
CA ASP A 31 31.80 -42.05 18.42
C ASP A 31 31.41 -42.44 19.85
N ASP A 32 31.58 -43.74 20.05
CA ASP A 32 31.28 -44.62 21.16
C ASP A 32 32.42 -44.58 22.19
N GLN A 33 32.13 -44.38 23.47
CA GLN A 33 33.00 -44.85 24.57
C GLN A 33 32.14 -45.21 25.79
N GLY A 34 32.15 -46.50 26.11
CA GLY A 34 31.40 -47.11 27.20
C GLY A 34 32.14 -47.27 28.53
N GLY A 35 31.44 -47.96 29.45
CA GLY A 35 31.85 -48.34 30.80
C GLY A 35 31.13 -47.50 31.86
N GLU A 36 30.44 -48.01 32.88
CA GLU A 36 30.37 -49.33 33.50
C GLU A 36 28.98 -49.50 34.16
N THR A 37 28.43 -50.71 34.12
CA THR A 37 27.17 -51.09 34.79
C THR A 37 27.43 -51.53 36.23
N GLU A 38 26.89 -50.81 37.20
CA GLU A 38 26.51 -51.37 38.51
C GLU A 38 25.03 -51.07 38.78
N ALA A 39 24.27 -52.13 39.00
CA ALA A 39 22.83 -52.11 39.22
C ALA A 39 22.50 -51.75 40.66
N ALA A 40 21.67 -50.72 40.85
CA ALA A 40 20.81 -50.58 42.02
C ALA A 40 19.44 -50.13 41.53
N SER A 41 18.45 -51.00 41.75
CA SER A 41 17.05 -50.80 41.42
C SER A 41 16.46 -49.68 42.26
N ASP A 42 15.89 -48.66 41.62
CA ASP A 42 14.85 -47.84 42.23
C ASP A 42 13.82 -47.44 41.17
N SER A 43 12.56 -47.53 41.57
CA SER A 43 11.35 -47.43 40.77
C SER A 43 11.02 -45.99 40.38
N GLY A 44 10.74 -45.76 39.09
CA GLY A 44 10.10 -44.54 38.62
C GLY A 44 9.69 -44.68 37.16
N GLU A 45 8.38 -44.80 36.91
CA GLU A 45 7.77 -44.67 35.59
C GLU A 45 8.24 -43.37 34.90
N ALA A 46 8.86 -43.51 33.73
CA ALA A 46 9.08 -42.44 32.77
C ALA A 46 8.08 -42.62 31.63
N ASP A 47 6.98 -41.88 31.70
CA ASP A 47 6.08 -41.66 30.57
C ASP A 47 6.51 -40.34 29.91
N GLY A 48 6.75 -40.42 28.60
CA GLY A 48 7.15 -39.28 27.80
C GLY A 48 5.98 -38.37 27.51
N SER A 49 6.19 -37.08 27.67
CA SER A 49 5.47 -36.07 26.90
C SER A 49 6.39 -34.87 26.78
N GLU A 50 6.98 -34.72 25.59
CA GLU A 50 7.52 -33.46 25.14
C GLU A 50 6.34 -32.50 25.02
N GLY A 51 6.06 -31.78 26.10
CA GLY A 51 5.13 -30.68 26.11
C GLY A 51 5.72 -29.53 25.32
N SER A 52 5.15 -29.29 24.14
CA SER A 52 5.14 -27.96 23.53
C SER A 52 4.69 -26.98 24.60
N GLY A 53 5.53 -26.00 24.93
CA GLY A 53 5.24 -25.02 25.96
C GLY A 53 4.14 -24.09 25.47
N SER A 54 2.89 -24.46 25.67
CA SER A 54 1.77 -23.54 25.72
C SER A 54 1.97 -22.65 26.95
N VAL A 55 2.20 -21.36 26.73
CA VAL A 55 2.17 -20.35 27.79
C VAL A 55 0.77 -20.37 28.40
N ASP A 56 0.66 -20.56 29.71
CA ASP A 56 -0.62 -20.41 30.43
C ASP A 56 -1.05 -18.93 30.30
N THR A 57 -2.05 -18.66 29.47
CA THR A 57 -2.69 -17.34 29.37
C THR A 57 -3.58 -17.14 30.60
N ASP A 58 -3.05 -16.47 31.64
CA ASP A 58 -3.77 -16.15 32.89
C ASP A 58 -4.86 -15.09 32.66
N ALA A 59 -5.96 -15.46 32.01
CA ALA A 59 -7.09 -14.59 31.68
C ALA A 59 -8.28 -14.74 32.65
N GLU A 60 -8.03 -14.93 33.94
CA GLU A 60 -9.06 -15.13 34.97
C GLU A 60 -9.87 -13.86 35.30
N THR A 61 -9.34 -12.68 34.93
CA THR A 61 -9.97 -11.37 35.16
C THR A 61 -9.94 -10.51 33.90
N PRO A 62 -10.82 -9.49 33.77
CA PRO A 62 -10.74 -8.51 32.69
C PRO A 62 -9.34 -7.88 32.57
N TYR A 63 -8.77 -7.51 33.73
CA TYR A 63 -7.45 -6.90 33.82
C TYR A 63 -6.36 -7.83 33.26
N SER A 64 -6.34 -9.07 33.73
CA SER A 64 -5.28 -10.01 33.37
C SER A 64 -5.40 -10.49 31.92
N ALA A 65 -6.61 -10.49 31.34
CA ALA A 65 -6.79 -10.71 29.91
C ALA A 65 -6.17 -9.59 29.06
N VAL A 66 -6.41 -8.32 29.40
CA VAL A 66 -5.81 -7.18 28.68
C VAL A 66 -4.30 -7.13 28.87
N GLU A 67 -3.81 -7.37 30.09
CA GLU A 67 -2.37 -7.43 30.36
C GLU A 67 -1.70 -8.56 29.58
N SER A 68 -2.30 -9.76 29.55
CA SER A 68 -1.77 -10.90 28.80
C SER A 68 -1.78 -10.64 27.30
N TYR A 69 -2.85 -10.03 26.76
CA TYR A 69 -2.96 -9.71 25.34
C TYR A 69 -1.85 -8.74 24.89
N PHE A 70 -1.70 -7.59 25.55
CA PHE A 70 -0.66 -6.62 25.17
C PHE A 70 0.75 -7.11 25.47
N THR A 71 0.93 -7.98 26.47
CA THR A 71 2.23 -8.65 26.70
C THR A 71 2.56 -9.59 25.56
N ALA A 72 1.63 -10.44 25.12
CA ALA A 72 1.81 -11.34 23.99
C ALA A 72 2.16 -10.57 22.70
N LEU A 73 1.46 -9.45 22.44
CA LEU A 73 1.82 -8.57 21.32
C LEU A 73 3.25 -8.04 21.45
N ALA A 74 3.64 -7.51 22.62
CA ALA A 74 4.97 -6.95 22.82
C ALA A 74 6.10 -8.00 22.72
N GLU A 75 5.80 -9.26 23.06
CA GLU A 75 6.72 -10.40 22.97
C GLU A 75 6.76 -11.03 21.57
N GLY A 76 5.85 -10.64 20.68
CA GLY A 76 5.76 -11.19 19.33
C GLY A 76 5.11 -12.58 19.28
N ASP A 77 4.25 -12.91 20.23
CA ASP A 77 3.53 -14.19 20.32
C ASP A 77 2.10 -14.03 19.77
N ALA A 78 1.93 -14.23 18.46
CA ALA A 78 0.64 -14.04 17.81
C ALA A 78 -0.38 -15.10 18.22
N GLU A 79 0.05 -16.34 18.49
CA GLU A 79 -0.84 -17.42 18.94
C GLU A 79 -1.44 -17.09 20.31
N ALA A 80 -0.59 -16.68 21.27
CA ALA A 80 -1.05 -16.27 22.59
C ALA A 80 -1.99 -15.05 22.51
N ALA A 81 -1.63 -14.03 21.73
CA ALA A 81 -2.48 -12.86 21.54
C ALA A 81 -3.83 -13.23 20.90
N SER A 82 -3.83 -14.01 19.82
CA SER A 82 -5.05 -14.43 19.12
C SER A 82 -5.95 -15.31 19.99
N SER A 83 -5.39 -16.12 20.89
CA SER A 83 -6.18 -16.96 21.80
C SER A 83 -7.02 -16.15 22.80
N LEU A 84 -6.64 -14.89 23.02
CA LEU A 84 -7.33 -13.96 23.93
C LEU A 84 -8.35 -13.08 23.19
N VAL A 85 -8.40 -13.09 21.86
CA VAL A 85 -9.30 -12.23 21.09
C VAL A 85 -10.72 -12.77 21.08
N TYR A 86 -11.68 -11.94 21.47
CA TYR A 86 -13.10 -12.19 21.34
C TYR A 86 -13.53 -12.08 19.87
N ASP A 87 -14.12 -13.15 19.33
CA ASP A 87 -14.73 -13.19 17.99
C ASP A 87 -13.85 -12.57 16.88
N ALA A 88 -12.64 -13.09 16.72
CA ALA A 88 -11.62 -12.56 15.82
C ALA A 88 -12.00 -12.56 14.32
N GLY A 89 -13.14 -13.14 13.91
CA GLY A 89 -13.57 -13.17 12.52
C GLY A 89 -12.57 -13.90 11.59
N ASP A 90 -12.06 -13.19 10.59
CA ASP A 90 -11.00 -13.68 9.71
C ASP A 90 -9.62 -13.52 10.38
N THR A 91 -8.94 -14.63 10.63
CA THR A 91 -7.66 -14.66 11.36
C THR A 91 -6.44 -14.76 10.43
N THR A 92 -6.60 -14.57 9.12
CA THR A 92 -5.53 -14.75 8.12
C THR A 92 -4.30 -13.87 8.36
N LEU A 93 -4.48 -12.67 8.93
CA LEU A 93 -3.38 -11.74 9.25
C LEU A 93 -2.98 -11.75 10.73
N LEU A 94 -3.61 -12.58 11.56
CA LEU A 94 -3.26 -12.71 12.98
C LEU A 94 -2.11 -13.71 13.16
N THR A 95 -0.98 -13.44 12.52
CA THR A 95 0.18 -14.34 12.42
C THR A 95 1.44 -13.72 13.02
N ASP A 96 2.43 -14.57 13.34
CA ASP A 96 3.72 -14.13 13.86
C ASP A 96 4.48 -13.24 12.85
N GLU A 97 4.32 -13.51 11.55
CA GLU A 97 4.99 -12.74 10.49
C GLU A 97 4.44 -11.31 10.42
N VAL A 98 3.11 -11.15 10.41
CA VAL A 98 2.48 -9.82 10.42
C VAL A 98 2.80 -9.08 11.71
N LEU A 99 2.72 -9.75 12.86
CA LEU A 99 3.04 -9.17 14.17
C LEU A 99 4.51 -8.71 14.27
N ALA A 100 5.44 -9.52 13.77
CA ALA A 100 6.86 -9.16 13.76
C ALA A 100 7.11 -7.87 12.96
N THR A 101 6.55 -7.76 11.76
CA THR A 101 6.65 -6.54 10.95
C THR A 101 6.04 -5.33 11.67
N SER A 102 4.89 -5.49 12.32
CA SER A 102 4.28 -4.42 13.13
C SER A 102 5.20 -3.91 14.24
N LEU A 103 5.90 -4.82 14.93
CA LEU A 103 6.83 -4.47 16.00
C LEU A 103 8.13 -3.85 15.48
N GLU A 104 8.55 -4.18 14.25
CA GLU A 104 9.65 -3.50 13.57
C GLU A 104 9.31 -2.05 13.21
N LEU A 105 8.06 -1.80 12.78
CA LEU A 105 7.54 -0.45 12.53
C LEU A 105 7.45 0.36 13.84
N ALA A 106 6.86 -0.23 14.88
CA ALA A 106 6.72 0.40 16.19
C ALA A 106 6.59 -0.64 17.32
N ALA A 107 7.64 -0.76 18.13
CA ALA A 107 7.63 -1.66 19.28
C ALA A 107 6.67 -1.17 20.38
N ILE A 108 6.01 -2.10 21.07
CA ILE A 108 5.23 -1.83 22.28
C ILE A 108 6.17 -1.83 23.50
N THR A 109 6.16 -0.75 24.27
CA THR A 109 6.96 -0.60 25.50
C THR A 109 6.15 0.13 26.58
N ASP A 110 6.69 0.20 27.80
CA ASP A 110 6.08 0.94 28.93
C ASP A 110 4.59 0.60 29.18
N LEU A 111 4.24 -0.69 29.06
CA LEU A 111 2.88 -1.19 29.28
C LEU A 111 2.44 -1.03 30.74
N GLU A 112 1.31 -0.36 30.94
CA GLU A 112 0.62 -0.19 32.22
C GLU A 112 -0.88 -0.45 32.02
N VAL A 113 -1.39 -1.50 32.65
CA VAL A 113 -2.84 -1.75 32.73
C VAL A 113 -3.34 -1.20 34.07
N THR A 114 -4.50 -0.55 34.07
CA THR A 114 -5.10 -0.02 35.31
C THR A 114 -6.25 -0.91 35.75
N GLU A 115 -6.13 -1.44 36.97
CA GLU A 115 -7.21 -2.16 37.64
C GLU A 115 -8.26 -1.14 38.13
N GLU A 116 -9.47 -1.20 37.58
CA GLU A 116 -10.62 -0.44 38.11
C GLU A 116 -11.50 -1.38 38.96
N GLU A 117 -12.01 -0.87 40.10
CA GLU A 117 -12.89 -1.69 40.96
C GLU A 117 -14.13 -2.12 40.18
N THR A 118 -14.24 -3.42 39.94
CA THR A 118 -15.41 -4.04 39.32
C THR A 118 -16.62 -3.83 40.23
N THR A 119 -17.58 -3.02 39.80
CA THR A 119 -18.84 -2.89 40.55
C THR A 119 -19.61 -4.20 40.42
N GLU A 120 -20.07 -4.77 41.54
CA GLU A 120 -20.71 -6.11 41.66
C GLU A 120 -22.03 -6.33 40.88
N GLU A 121 -22.34 -5.53 39.86
CA GLU A 121 -23.47 -5.77 38.95
C GLU A 121 -23.00 -6.55 37.72
N LEU A 122 -23.23 -7.87 37.73
CA LEU A 122 -23.48 -8.81 36.62
C LEU A 122 -23.23 -8.31 35.17
N SER A 123 -22.07 -7.75 34.87
CA SER A 123 -21.70 -7.36 33.52
C SER A 123 -20.78 -8.42 32.95
N PHE A 124 -21.28 -9.18 31.98
CA PHE A 124 -20.50 -10.11 31.17
C PHE A 124 -19.50 -9.39 30.22
N SER A 125 -19.31 -8.09 30.43
CA SER A 125 -18.31 -7.26 29.75
C SER A 125 -17.81 -6.16 30.68
N HIS A 126 -16.55 -5.76 30.52
CA HIS A 126 -15.92 -4.65 31.26
C HIS A 126 -15.02 -3.85 30.34
N GLU A 127 -14.78 -2.58 30.66
CA GLU A 127 -13.73 -1.77 30.03
C GLU A 127 -12.52 -1.71 30.94
N VAL A 128 -11.35 -2.02 30.40
CA VAL A 128 -10.07 -1.95 31.12
C VAL A 128 -9.21 -0.87 30.46
N GLN A 129 -8.64 0.02 31.28
CA GLN A 129 -7.73 1.03 30.76
C GLN A 129 -6.32 0.46 30.61
N VAL A 130 -5.73 0.66 29.43
CA VAL A 130 -4.34 0.33 29.13
C VAL A 130 -3.61 1.59 28.65
N SER A 131 -2.37 1.76 29.09
CA SER A 131 -1.43 2.75 28.59
C SER A 131 -0.14 2.05 28.15
N TYR A 132 0.45 2.47 27.05
CA TYR A 132 1.71 1.94 26.53
C TYR A 132 2.35 2.95 25.59
N THR A 133 3.60 2.71 25.21
CA THR A 133 4.30 3.42 24.16
C THR A 133 4.39 2.56 22.92
N LEU A 134 3.90 3.07 21.79
CA LEU A 134 4.01 2.47 20.47
C LEU A 134 5.06 3.24 19.67
N GLY A 135 6.25 2.66 19.53
CA GLY A 135 7.42 3.36 18.99
C GLY A 135 7.81 4.55 19.88
N ASP A 136 7.59 5.77 19.40
CA ASP A 136 7.81 7.01 20.16
C ASP A 136 6.51 7.66 20.68
N ALA A 137 5.34 7.09 20.35
CA ALA A 137 4.04 7.67 20.66
C ALA A 137 3.44 7.04 21.94
N GLY A 138 2.97 7.86 22.87
CA GLY A 138 2.22 7.39 24.04
C GLY A 138 0.75 7.17 23.70
N VAL A 139 0.23 5.98 24.00
CA VAL A 139 -1.15 5.57 23.78
C VAL A 139 -1.82 5.29 25.12
N THR A 140 -3.06 5.75 25.28
CA THR A 140 -3.92 5.42 26.42
C THR A 140 -5.33 5.16 25.93
N LYS A 141 -5.88 3.97 26.19
CA LYS A 141 -7.19 3.52 25.69
C LYS A 141 -7.95 2.73 26.73
N ARG A 142 -9.24 2.51 26.46
CA ARG A 142 -10.10 1.58 27.18
C ARG A 142 -10.48 0.45 26.22
N ILE A 143 -10.28 -0.79 26.64
CA ILE A 143 -10.53 -1.98 25.84
C ILE A 143 -11.68 -2.75 26.47
N TYR A 144 -12.64 -3.15 25.65
CA TYR A 144 -13.71 -4.03 26.10
C TYR A 144 -13.17 -5.45 26.28
N THR A 145 -13.62 -6.09 27.36
CA THR A 145 -13.37 -7.52 27.62
C THR A 145 -14.71 -8.21 27.81
N TYR A 146 -14.78 -9.49 27.45
CA TYR A 146 -16.00 -10.30 27.55
C TYR A 146 -15.71 -11.58 28.33
N GLN A 147 -16.66 -11.99 29.18
CA GLN A 147 -16.52 -13.25 29.91
C GLN A 147 -16.92 -14.42 29.00
N ASN A 148 -16.00 -15.36 28.78
CA ASN A 148 -16.30 -16.66 28.22
C ASN A 148 -16.82 -17.58 29.33
N THR A 149 -18.14 -17.84 29.31
CA THR A 149 -18.80 -18.64 30.35
C THR A 149 -18.56 -20.15 30.23
N ASP A 150 -18.00 -20.61 29.11
CA ASP A 150 -17.72 -22.04 28.90
C ASP A 150 -16.35 -22.42 29.50
N THR A 151 -15.38 -21.50 29.48
CA THR A 151 -14.03 -21.68 30.00
C THR A 151 -13.78 -20.95 31.33
N ASP A 152 -14.74 -20.16 31.80
CA ASP A 152 -14.60 -19.26 32.95
C ASP A 152 -13.40 -18.28 32.81
N SER A 153 -13.09 -17.86 31.58
CA SER A 153 -12.01 -16.92 31.25
C SER A 153 -12.53 -15.60 30.66
N TRP A 154 -11.65 -14.61 30.51
CA TRP A 154 -11.93 -13.33 29.87
C TRP A 154 -11.23 -13.23 28.51
N GLU A 155 -11.94 -12.70 27.53
CA GLU A 155 -11.46 -12.41 26.18
C GLU A 155 -11.45 -10.90 25.97
N VAL A 156 -10.64 -10.43 25.03
CA VAL A 156 -10.39 -9.02 24.73
C VAL A 156 -10.99 -8.67 23.38
N ASP A 157 -11.61 -7.50 23.26
CA ASP A 157 -11.92 -6.88 21.96
C ASP A 157 -10.62 -6.39 21.30
N GLY A 158 -9.80 -7.37 20.90
CA GLY A 158 -8.39 -7.22 20.49
C GLY A 158 -8.17 -7.34 18.99
N ALA A 159 -9.24 -7.43 18.19
CA ALA A 159 -9.15 -7.35 16.74
C ALA A 159 -9.63 -5.98 16.27
N ALA A 160 -9.09 -5.53 15.14
CA ALA A 160 -9.51 -4.32 14.47
C ALA A 160 -9.67 -4.56 12.97
N GLU A 161 -10.61 -3.87 12.35
CA GLU A 161 -10.82 -3.88 10.91
C GLU A 161 -10.15 -2.67 10.26
N ILE A 162 -9.24 -2.90 9.32
CA ILE A 162 -8.73 -1.89 8.40
C ILE A 162 -9.64 -1.84 7.18
N MET A 163 -10.34 -0.73 6.98
CA MET A 163 -11.07 -0.49 5.73
C MET A 163 -10.11 0.04 4.67
N GLN A 164 -9.85 -0.78 3.67
CA GLN A 164 -8.94 -0.47 2.57
C GLN A 164 -9.55 0.58 1.62
N PRO A 165 -8.73 1.42 0.98
CA PRO A 165 -9.17 2.23 -0.14
C PRO A 165 -9.63 1.36 -1.32
N ASP A 166 -10.41 1.96 -2.22
CA ASP A 166 -10.72 1.31 -3.49
C ASP A 166 -9.53 1.48 -4.44
N PHE A 167 -8.66 0.47 -4.45
CA PHE A 167 -7.50 0.41 -5.35
C PHE A 167 -7.82 -0.27 -6.69
N GLY A 168 -9.09 -0.54 -6.97
CA GLY A 168 -9.51 -1.28 -8.16
C GLY A 168 -8.94 -2.71 -8.17
N ASP A 169 -8.26 -3.06 -9.26
CA ASP A 169 -7.68 -4.39 -9.46
C ASP A 169 -6.23 -4.51 -8.95
N LEU A 170 -5.67 -3.46 -8.35
CA LEU A 170 -4.32 -3.49 -7.78
C LEU A 170 -4.28 -4.40 -6.54
N GLU A 171 -3.35 -5.35 -6.54
CA GLU A 171 -3.14 -6.24 -5.40
C GLU A 171 -2.46 -5.44 -4.26
N THR A 172 -2.92 -5.68 -3.02
CA THR A 172 -2.40 -4.99 -1.85
C THR A 172 -1.92 -5.95 -0.78
N THR A 173 -1.07 -5.42 0.09
CA THR A 173 -0.54 -6.16 1.23
C THR A 173 -0.69 -5.36 2.51
N VAL A 174 -0.85 -6.06 3.62
CA VAL A 174 -0.69 -5.51 4.97
C VAL A 174 0.53 -6.18 5.58
N ASN A 175 1.55 -5.38 5.93
CA ASN A 175 2.84 -5.85 6.42
C ASN A 175 3.50 -6.89 5.48
N GLY A 176 3.29 -6.75 4.17
CA GLY A 176 3.80 -7.66 3.14
C GLY A 176 2.99 -8.94 2.93
N GLU A 177 1.95 -9.20 3.72
CA GLU A 177 1.03 -10.32 3.49
C GLU A 177 -0.13 -9.86 2.58
N PRO A 178 -0.44 -10.59 1.50
CA PRO A 178 -1.54 -10.24 0.59
C PRO A 178 -2.89 -10.18 1.30
N VAL A 179 -3.66 -9.16 0.96
CA VAL A 179 -5.03 -8.98 1.45
C VAL A 179 -6.02 -9.00 0.29
N SER A 180 -7.23 -9.47 0.57
CA SER A 180 -8.29 -9.52 -0.43
C SER A 180 -9.57 -8.93 0.14
N GLY A 181 -10.34 -8.24 -0.71
CA GLY A 181 -11.55 -7.56 -0.29
C GLY A 181 -11.29 -6.15 0.26
N SER A 182 -12.33 -5.53 0.79
CA SER A 182 -12.30 -4.12 1.24
C SER A 182 -11.90 -3.95 2.69
N GLU A 183 -11.75 -5.04 3.44
CA GLU A 183 -11.53 -5.05 4.89
C GLU A 183 -10.46 -6.09 5.22
N ALA A 184 -9.58 -5.75 6.17
CA ALA A 184 -8.54 -6.63 6.67
C ALA A 184 -8.56 -6.65 8.20
N THR A 185 -8.67 -7.83 8.80
CA THR A 185 -8.69 -7.99 10.26
C THR A 185 -7.29 -8.16 10.81
N VAL A 186 -6.91 -7.32 11.77
CA VAL A 186 -5.56 -7.29 12.36
C VAL A 186 -5.63 -7.17 13.89
N PHE A 187 -4.51 -7.39 14.59
CA PHE A 187 -4.44 -7.14 16.03
C PHE A 187 -4.58 -5.66 16.35
N LEU A 188 -5.41 -5.34 17.34
CA LEU A 188 -5.57 -3.99 17.88
C LEU A 188 -4.34 -3.59 18.70
N GLY A 189 -3.88 -2.36 18.53
CA GLY A 189 -2.83 -1.73 19.34
C GLY A 189 -1.44 -1.69 18.71
N LEU A 190 -1.37 -1.83 17.38
CA LEU A 190 -0.12 -1.92 16.61
C LEU A 190 -0.09 -0.92 15.45
N MET A 191 1.09 -0.81 14.86
CA MET A 191 1.31 -0.11 13.60
C MET A 191 1.29 -1.10 12.44
N TYR A 192 0.71 -0.73 11.31
CA TYR A 192 0.68 -1.54 10.10
C TYR A 192 1.13 -0.72 8.90
N GLU A 193 1.72 -1.38 7.91
CA GLU A 193 2.02 -0.81 6.61
C GLU A 193 1.06 -1.41 5.57
N LEU A 194 0.26 -0.56 4.93
CA LEU A 194 -0.48 -0.91 3.73
C LEU A 194 0.40 -0.60 2.53
N ALA A 195 0.52 -1.55 1.60
CA ALA A 195 1.32 -1.37 0.38
C ALA A 195 0.60 -1.94 -0.84
N ILE A 196 1.05 -1.54 -2.03
CA ILE A 196 0.59 -2.05 -3.33
C ILE A 196 1.65 -3.00 -3.86
N ASP A 197 1.25 -4.21 -4.27
CA ASP A 197 2.13 -5.23 -4.84
C ASP A 197 2.26 -5.08 -6.36
N ASP A 198 2.69 -3.89 -6.80
CA ASP A 198 2.96 -3.58 -8.20
C ASP A 198 4.16 -2.64 -8.29
N GLU A 199 5.10 -2.92 -9.20
CA GLU A 199 6.35 -2.15 -9.32
C GLU A 199 6.15 -0.69 -9.78
N ASN A 200 5.02 -0.42 -10.45
CA ASN A 200 4.69 0.90 -10.95
C ASN A 200 3.93 1.76 -9.95
N PHE A 201 3.30 1.14 -8.95
CA PHE A 201 2.41 1.83 -8.02
C PHE A 201 2.95 1.90 -6.60
N THR A 202 2.51 2.91 -5.88
CA THR A 202 2.76 3.10 -4.46
C THR A 202 1.56 3.78 -3.82
N ILE A 203 1.51 3.76 -2.49
CA ILE A 203 0.63 4.66 -1.76
C ILE A 203 1.31 6.03 -1.65
N ASP A 204 0.57 7.10 -1.89
CA ASP A 204 1.04 8.46 -1.63
C ASP A 204 1.22 8.66 -0.12
N GLY A 205 2.48 8.83 0.30
CA GLY A 205 2.85 8.91 1.72
C GLY A 205 3.71 7.72 2.13
N ASP A 206 3.50 7.22 3.34
CA ASP A 206 4.24 6.08 3.90
C ASP A 206 3.37 4.81 4.06
N GLY A 207 2.07 4.87 3.76
CA GLY A 207 1.15 3.74 3.93
C GLY A 207 0.98 3.28 5.37
N LEU A 208 1.47 4.04 6.36
CA LEU A 208 1.50 3.61 7.75
C LEU A 208 0.17 3.93 8.45
N LEU A 209 -0.39 2.92 9.11
CA LEU A 209 -1.66 2.97 9.85
C LEU A 209 -1.44 2.64 11.32
N GLU A 210 -1.72 3.60 12.20
CA GLU A 210 -1.82 3.36 13.65
C GLU A 210 -3.21 2.78 13.95
N VAL A 211 -3.28 1.50 14.34
CA VAL A 211 -4.54 0.80 14.59
C VAL A 211 -4.77 0.70 16.09
N THR A 212 -5.27 1.78 16.70
CA THR A 212 -5.58 1.88 18.14
C THR A 212 -7.07 1.98 18.45
N GLU A 213 -7.91 1.79 17.43
CA GLU A 213 -9.36 1.67 17.51
C GLU A 213 -9.77 0.36 16.80
N THR A 214 -10.91 -0.22 17.15
CA THR A 214 -11.44 -1.46 16.53
C THR A 214 -11.78 -1.29 15.04
N TYR A 215 -11.74 -0.05 14.55
CA TYR A 215 -11.92 0.28 13.15
C TYR A 215 -10.93 1.38 12.75
N ALA A 216 -10.14 1.10 11.72
CA ALA A 216 -9.20 2.04 11.11
C ALA A 216 -9.57 2.26 9.64
N SER A 217 -9.82 3.51 9.27
CA SER A 217 -10.08 3.85 7.86
C SER A 217 -8.77 4.24 7.18
N ALA A 218 -8.41 3.50 6.13
CA ALA A 218 -7.33 3.86 5.23
C ALA A 218 -7.81 4.69 4.03
N GLY A 219 -9.11 4.99 3.91
CA GLY A 219 -9.73 5.61 2.73
C GLY A 219 -9.28 7.04 2.39
N THR A 220 -8.34 7.62 3.13
CA THR A 220 -7.67 8.89 2.77
C THR A 220 -6.32 8.67 2.10
N LEU A 221 -5.86 7.43 1.99
CA LEU A 221 -4.66 7.06 1.25
C LEU A 221 -4.98 7.07 -0.24
N ASP A 222 -4.14 7.75 -1.01
CA ASP A 222 -4.24 7.85 -2.45
C ASP A 222 -3.21 6.94 -3.11
N VAL A 223 -3.53 6.45 -4.31
CA VAL A 223 -2.59 5.71 -5.16
C VAL A 223 -1.74 6.72 -5.93
N GLY A 224 -0.44 6.47 -5.98
CA GLY A 224 0.52 7.19 -6.80
C GLY A 224 1.34 6.24 -7.66
N LEU A 225 2.09 6.81 -8.60
CA LEU A 225 3.15 6.09 -9.31
C LEU A 225 4.46 6.17 -8.52
N THR A 226 5.28 5.13 -8.63
CA THR A 226 6.68 5.20 -8.17
C THR A 226 7.45 6.27 -8.95
N GLU A 227 8.62 6.70 -8.44
CA GLU A 227 9.46 7.69 -9.14
C GLU A 227 9.87 7.20 -10.54
N GLU A 228 10.26 5.93 -10.65
CA GLU A 228 10.65 5.28 -11.91
C GLU A 228 9.48 5.16 -12.90
N ALA A 229 8.30 4.77 -12.40
CA ALA A 229 7.09 4.70 -13.23
C ALA A 229 6.62 6.09 -13.67
N THR A 230 6.77 7.11 -12.83
CA THR A 230 6.45 8.51 -13.16
C THR A 230 7.35 9.03 -14.29
N GLU A 231 8.64 8.66 -14.30
CA GLU A 231 9.56 9.00 -15.38
C GLU A 231 9.16 8.27 -16.67
N THR A 232 8.93 6.96 -16.61
CA THR A 232 8.49 6.14 -17.75
C THR A 232 7.19 6.67 -18.36
N TRP A 233 6.17 6.93 -17.54
CA TRP A 233 4.90 7.49 -17.94
C TRP A 233 5.06 8.81 -18.70
N ARG A 234 5.90 9.72 -18.19
CA ARG A 234 6.14 11.02 -18.81
C ARG A 234 6.91 10.88 -20.13
N GLU A 235 7.91 10.02 -20.18
CA GLU A 235 8.70 9.76 -21.39
C GLU A 235 7.85 9.19 -22.52
N LEU A 236 6.93 8.28 -22.22
CA LEU A 236 5.97 7.75 -23.18
C LEU A 236 5.12 8.86 -23.81
N ILE A 237 4.53 9.72 -22.97
CA ILE A 237 3.70 10.83 -23.43
C ILE A 237 4.52 11.81 -24.29
N LEU A 238 5.73 12.17 -23.84
CA LEU A 238 6.60 13.07 -24.59
C LEU A 238 6.97 12.50 -25.95
N SER A 239 7.35 11.21 -26.00
CA SER A 239 7.69 10.53 -27.24
C SER A 239 6.51 10.49 -28.21
N ASP A 240 5.32 10.19 -27.72
CA ASP A 240 4.12 10.11 -28.55
C ASP A 240 3.72 11.48 -29.11
N VAL A 241 3.79 12.53 -28.28
CA VAL A 241 3.57 13.91 -28.75
C VAL A 241 4.60 14.31 -29.81
N GLU A 242 5.88 13.94 -29.66
CA GLU A 242 6.90 14.22 -30.67
C GLU A 242 6.56 13.58 -32.02
N GLU A 243 6.03 12.34 -32.02
CA GLU A 243 5.57 11.65 -33.23
C GLU A 243 4.34 12.33 -33.85
N CYS A 244 3.32 12.63 -33.05
CA CYS A 244 2.12 13.31 -33.50
C CYS A 244 2.40 14.70 -34.11
N VAL A 245 3.32 15.45 -33.50
CA VAL A 245 3.73 16.79 -33.99
C VAL A 245 4.60 16.69 -35.24
N ALA A 246 5.38 15.62 -35.40
CA ALA A 246 6.17 15.39 -36.61
C ALA A 246 5.31 14.91 -37.81
N SER A 247 4.11 14.35 -37.55
CA SER A 247 3.22 13.86 -38.58
C SER A 247 2.70 14.99 -39.48
N THR A 248 2.69 14.73 -40.78
CA THR A 248 2.09 15.59 -41.82
C THR A 248 0.75 15.06 -42.33
N GLU A 249 0.32 13.91 -41.81
CA GLU A 249 -0.89 13.21 -42.25
C GLU A 249 -2.13 13.82 -41.55
N LEU A 250 -3.32 13.53 -42.13
CA LEU A 250 -4.60 13.85 -41.50
C LEU A 250 -4.75 13.14 -40.15
N GLU A 251 -4.46 11.85 -40.08
CA GLU A 251 -4.47 11.04 -38.84
C GLU A 251 -3.10 11.16 -38.17
N ALA A 252 -2.98 12.06 -37.20
CA ALA A 252 -1.73 12.30 -36.49
C ALA A 252 -1.72 11.69 -35.09
N GLY A 253 -2.86 11.30 -34.53
CA GLY A 253 -2.96 10.89 -33.13
C GLY A 253 -2.92 12.08 -32.18
N CYS A 254 -2.79 11.80 -30.87
CA CYS A 254 -2.75 12.80 -29.81
C CYS A 254 -3.92 13.81 -29.74
N GLY A 255 -5.08 13.48 -30.35
CA GLY A 255 -6.19 14.43 -30.52
C GLY A 255 -5.97 15.48 -31.63
N LEU A 256 -4.93 15.31 -32.46
CA LEU A 256 -4.52 16.24 -33.52
C LEU A 256 -4.99 15.83 -34.93
N ASP A 257 -5.98 14.94 -35.00
CA ASP A 257 -6.53 14.44 -36.26
C ASP A 257 -7.27 15.54 -37.02
N MET A 258 -6.82 15.81 -38.24
CA MET A 258 -7.38 16.84 -39.10
C MET A 258 -8.47 16.25 -40.00
N PRO A 259 -9.65 16.86 -40.07
CA PRO A 259 -10.68 16.40 -41.01
C PRO A 259 -10.28 16.70 -42.47
N GLU A 260 -10.72 15.86 -43.39
CA GLU A 260 -10.46 16.02 -44.83
C GLU A 260 -10.97 17.35 -45.39
N ASP A 261 -12.08 17.88 -44.85
CA ASP A 261 -12.69 19.13 -45.26
C ASP A 261 -12.82 20.09 -44.07
N VAL A 262 -12.26 21.30 -44.21
CA VAL A 262 -12.37 22.37 -43.22
C VAL A 262 -13.06 23.58 -43.85
N SER A 263 -14.23 23.94 -43.33
CA SER A 263 -14.99 25.12 -43.76
C SER A 263 -15.31 25.19 -45.26
N GLY A 264 -15.40 24.04 -45.94
CA GLY A 264 -15.69 23.94 -47.38
C GLY A 264 -14.46 23.90 -48.29
N ALA A 265 -13.25 23.90 -47.72
CA ALA A 265 -12.00 23.66 -48.43
C ALA A 265 -11.46 22.26 -48.08
N THR A 266 -10.99 21.52 -49.08
CA THR A 266 -10.42 20.18 -48.89
C THR A 266 -8.94 20.30 -48.56
N VAL A 267 -8.51 19.72 -47.45
CA VAL A 267 -7.12 19.73 -46.98
C VAL A 267 -6.24 18.95 -47.95
N VAL A 268 -5.06 19.50 -48.26
CA VAL A 268 -4.06 18.81 -49.08
C VAL A 268 -3.27 17.85 -48.20
N GLU A 269 -3.36 16.55 -48.48
CA GLU A 269 -2.63 15.51 -47.75
C GLU A 269 -1.11 15.78 -47.72
N GLY A 270 -0.48 15.56 -46.57
CA GLY A 270 0.95 15.80 -46.38
C GLY A 270 1.38 17.27 -46.33
N SER A 271 0.43 18.22 -46.40
CA SER A 271 0.72 19.66 -46.27
C SER A 271 0.68 20.19 -44.83
N ILE A 272 0.20 19.37 -43.90
CA ILE A 272 -0.03 19.79 -42.51
C ILE A 272 1.32 19.92 -41.81
N SER A 273 1.54 21.07 -41.18
CA SER A 273 2.70 21.39 -40.37
C SER A 273 2.22 21.70 -38.95
N ARG A 274 2.73 20.95 -37.98
CA ARG A 274 2.42 21.10 -36.56
C ARG A 274 3.68 21.57 -35.83
N SER A 275 3.52 22.43 -34.82
CA SER A 275 4.63 22.82 -33.96
C SER A 275 4.17 23.09 -32.53
N LEU A 276 5.02 22.74 -31.57
CA LEU A 276 4.75 22.96 -30.14
C LEU A 276 5.16 24.38 -29.74
N PRO A 277 4.22 25.20 -29.25
CA PRO A 277 4.56 26.43 -28.56
C PRO A 277 5.40 26.13 -27.32
N ALA A 278 6.34 27.02 -26.99
CA ALA A 278 7.24 26.86 -25.84
C ALA A 278 6.51 26.78 -24.49
N GLU A 279 5.28 27.26 -24.40
CA GLU A 279 4.42 27.11 -23.22
C GLU A 279 3.93 25.67 -23.08
N THR A 280 3.49 25.05 -24.17
CA THR A 280 3.01 23.66 -24.19
C THR A 280 4.17 22.68 -23.99
N ASP A 281 5.31 22.89 -24.63
CA ASP A 281 6.53 22.11 -24.39
C ASP A 281 6.92 22.09 -22.90
N GLN A 282 6.89 23.25 -22.24
CA GLN A 282 7.17 23.33 -20.81
C GLN A 282 6.08 22.72 -19.92
N ALA A 283 4.83 22.70 -20.36
CA ALA A 283 3.74 22.07 -19.63
C ALA A 283 3.87 20.54 -19.68
N LEU A 284 4.21 19.98 -20.85
CA LEU A 284 4.48 18.56 -21.05
C LEU A 284 5.64 18.06 -20.18
N GLN A 285 6.69 18.85 -20.02
CA GLN A 285 7.82 18.51 -19.13
C GLN A 285 7.47 18.52 -17.64
N ARG A 286 6.31 19.06 -17.25
CA ARG A 286 5.86 19.20 -15.85
C ARG A 286 4.58 18.44 -15.55
N LEU A 287 4.20 17.50 -16.42
CA LEU A 287 3.03 16.65 -16.17
C LEU A 287 3.18 15.92 -14.84
N THR A 288 2.12 15.98 -14.05
CA THR A 288 1.92 15.19 -12.83
C THR A 288 0.97 14.04 -13.15
N PRO A 289 1.36 12.78 -12.84
CA PRO A 289 0.47 11.65 -13.03
C PRO A 289 -0.71 11.75 -12.06
N GLN A 290 -1.88 11.31 -12.52
CA GLN A 290 -3.09 11.23 -11.73
C GLN A 290 -3.80 9.91 -12.05
N PRO A 291 -3.72 8.90 -11.16
CA PRO A 291 -4.51 7.68 -11.26
C PRO A 291 -6.00 7.98 -11.35
N ASN A 292 -6.72 7.23 -12.19
CA ASN A 292 -8.16 7.38 -12.31
C ASN A 292 -8.88 6.85 -11.07
N TYR A 293 -9.86 7.61 -10.58
CA TYR A 293 -10.60 7.27 -9.36
C TYR A 293 -11.30 5.90 -9.41
N SER A 294 -11.84 5.48 -10.55
CA SER A 294 -12.56 4.19 -10.68
C SER A 294 -11.67 3.07 -11.21
N THR A 295 -10.51 3.41 -11.77
CA THR A 295 -9.61 2.46 -12.43
C THR A 295 -8.18 2.93 -12.23
N PRO A 296 -7.62 2.78 -11.01
CA PRO A 296 -6.34 3.39 -10.65
C PRO A 296 -5.17 3.02 -11.56
N THR A 297 -5.25 1.87 -12.24
CA THR A 297 -4.25 1.42 -13.23
C THR A 297 -4.14 2.36 -14.44
N LEU A 298 -5.22 3.06 -14.78
CA LEU A 298 -5.26 4.04 -15.86
C LEU A 298 -4.84 5.41 -15.32
N VAL A 299 -3.61 5.82 -15.65
CA VAL A 299 -2.99 7.04 -15.12
C VAL A 299 -2.97 8.14 -16.17
N GLY A 300 -3.70 9.22 -15.89
CA GLY A 300 -3.79 10.41 -16.73
C GLY A 300 -2.90 11.56 -16.27
N ALA A 301 -2.94 12.67 -16.99
CA ALA A 301 -2.28 13.91 -16.59
C ALA A 301 -3.20 14.81 -15.76
N GLU A 302 -2.71 15.30 -14.62
CA GLU A 302 -3.44 16.26 -13.81
C GLU A 302 -3.60 17.61 -14.54
N TYR A 303 -4.84 18.01 -14.80
CA TYR A 303 -5.21 19.33 -15.37
C TYR A 303 -4.37 19.78 -16.60
N PHE A 304 -4.13 18.87 -17.55
CA PHE A 304 -3.37 19.21 -18.75
C PHE A 304 -4.25 19.76 -19.89
N THR A 305 -3.76 20.80 -20.58
CA THR A 305 -4.28 21.24 -21.88
C THR A 305 -3.13 21.86 -22.67
N GLY A 306 -2.68 21.19 -23.73
CA GLY A 306 -1.59 21.65 -24.58
C GLY A 306 -2.10 22.16 -25.92
N ARG A 307 -1.62 23.32 -26.38
CA ARG A 307 -1.94 23.84 -27.72
C ARG A 307 -0.85 23.43 -28.71
N VAL A 308 -1.26 23.24 -29.95
CA VAL A 308 -0.34 22.99 -31.07
C VAL A 308 -0.66 24.02 -32.15
N ASP A 309 0.38 24.69 -32.65
CA ASP A 309 0.24 25.58 -33.80
C ASP A 309 0.17 24.71 -35.06
N VAL A 310 -0.89 24.88 -35.86
CA VAL A 310 -1.14 24.09 -37.07
C VAL A 310 -1.28 24.99 -38.30
N GLU A 311 -0.45 24.73 -39.30
CA GLU A 311 -0.53 25.33 -40.63
C GLU A 311 -0.82 24.23 -41.66
N TYR A 312 -1.65 24.51 -42.67
CA TYR A 312 -2.01 23.52 -43.70
C TYR A 312 -2.41 24.19 -45.01
N GLU A 313 -2.28 23.48 -46.13
CA GLU A 313 -2.84 23.91 -47.41
C GLU A 313 -4.22 23.29 -47.62
N ALA A 314 -5.15 24.06 -48.18
CA ALA A 314 -6.46 23.53 -48.60
C ALA A 314 -6.90 24.12 -49.95
N GLU A 315 -7.66 23.32 -50.71
CA GLU A 315 -8.21 23.69 -52.01
C GLU A 315 -9.69 24.06 -51.90
N GLU A 316 -10.04 25.26 -52.37
CA GLU A 316 -11.41 25.73 -52.55
C GLU A 316 -11.56 26.29 -53.98
N ASP A 317 -12.57 25.83 -54.72
CA ASP A 317 -12.84 26.26 -56.11
C ASP A 317 -11.61 26.18 -57.07
N GLY A 318 -10.72 25.20 -56.84
CA GLY A 318 -9.50 25.00 -57.63
C GLY A 318 -8.36 25.97 -57.30
N VAL A 319 -8.44 26.66 -56.16
CA VAL A 319 -7.38 27.53 -55.62
C VAL A 319 -6.85 26.94 -54.32
N THR A 320 -5.57 26.61 -54.30
CA THR A 320 -4.86 26.19 -53.08
C THR A 320 -4.37 27.43 -52.31
N SER A 321 -4.69 27.50 -51.02
CA SER A 321 -4.23 28.56 -50.10
C SER A 321 -3.65 27.96 -48.82
N LEU A 322 -2.75 28.71 -48.18
CA LEU A 322 -2.21 28.37 -46.86
C LEU A 322 -3.15 28.91 -45.77
N TYR A 323 -3.47 28.07 -44.79
CA TYR A 323 -4.31 28.35 -43.65
C TYR A 323 -3.54 28.14 -42.35
N GLU A 324 -3.92 28.91 -41.32
CA GLU A 324 -3.44 28.79 -39.95
C GLU A 324 -4.65 28.51 -39.05
N LEU A 325 -4.55 27.49 -38.20
CA LEU A 325 -5.61 27.15 -37.26
C LEU A 325 -5.54 28.04 -36.03
N TYR A 326 -6.46 29.02 -35.94
CA TYR A 326 -6.47 29.99 -34.83
C TYR A 326 -7.07 29.46 -33.52
N PHE A 327 -8.04 28.55 -33.59
CA PHE A 327 -8.73 28.01 -32.42
C PHE A 327 -9.47 26.71 -32.74
N GLY A 328 -9.67 25.89 -31.71
CA GLY A 328 -10.45 24.65 -31.79
C GLY A 328 -9.60 23.45 -32.17
N GLU A 329 -10.27 22.30 -32.25
CA GLU A 329 -9.67 21.07 -32.77
C GLU A 329 -9.35 21.24 -34.27
N PRO A 330 -8.25 20.65 -34.75
CA PRO A 330 -7.28 19.78 -34.03
C PRO A 330 -6.07 20.52 -33.40
N GLY A 331 -6.21 21.77 -32.97
CA GLY A 331 -5.09 22.58 -32.42
C GLY A 331 -4.81 22.38 -30.93
N THR A 332 -5.37 21.32 -30.31
CA THR A 332 -5.24 21.03 -28.87
C THR A 332 -4.95 19.55 -28.69
N LEU A 333 -3.92 19.22 -27.91
CA LEU A 333 -3.63 17.86 -27.51
C LEU A 333 -4.80 17.31 -26.68
N GLY A 334 -5.13 16.04 -26.88
CA GLY A 334 -6.03 15.32 -25.98
C GLY A 334 -5.45 15.22 -24.56
N THR A 335 -6.19 14.57 -23.68
CA THR A 335 -5.71 14.18 -22.35
C THR A 335 -4.99 12.84 -22.48
N PRO A 336 -3.68 12.77 -22.23
CA PRO A 336 -2.95 11.52 -22.28
C PRO A 336 -3.27 10.67 -21.05
N MET A 337 -3.40 9.38 -21.27
CA MET A 337 -3.52 8.36 -20.24
C MET A 337 -2.70 7.13 -20.63
N VAL A 338 -2.21 6.39 -19.63
CA VAL A 338 -1.49 5.13 -19.84
C VAL A 338 -2.01 4.13 -18.83
N ASP A 339 -2.34 2.92 -19.29
CA ASP A 339 -2.55 1.79 -18.38
C ASP A 339 -1.17 1.29 -17.94
N MET A 340 -0.79 1.62 -16.70
CA MET A 340 0.53 1.33 -16.14
C MET A 340 0.67 -0.13 -15.69
N THR A 341 -0.35 -0.97 -15.89
CA THR A 341 -0.31 -2.42 -15.63
C THR A 341 -0.25 -3.26 -16.91
N ALA A 342 -0.30 -2.62 -18.09
CA ALA A 342 -0.27 -3.32 -19.36
C ALA A 342 1.11 -3.93 -19.66
N ASP A 343 1.12 -5.13 -20.29
CA ASP A 343 2.34 -5.78 -20.78
C ASP A 343 3.14 -4.89 -21.75
N GLU A 344 2.43 -4.06 -22.53
CA GLU A 344 2.97 -3.07 -23.45
C GLU A 344 2.29 -1.73 -23.16
N LEU A 345 3.09 -0.76 -22.71
CA LEU A 345 2.59 0.56 -22.34
C LEU A 345 2.35 1.41 -23.59
N GLU A 346 1.10 1.84 -23.78
CA GLU A 346 0.69 2.72 -24.88
C GLU A 346 -0.03 3.96 -24.33
N VAL A 347 0.14 5.11 -25.00
CA VAL A 347 -0.58 6.33 -24.66
C VAL A 347 -1.95 6.32 -25.32
N ILE A 348 -2.99 6.47 -24.50
CA ILE A 348 -4.38 6.65 -24.90
C ILE A 348 -4.70 8.13 -24.81
N TRP A 349 -5.31 8.69 -25.85
CA TRP A 349 -5.70 10.11 -25.89
C TRP A 349 -7.22 10.24 -25.89
N GLU A 350 -7.75 11.02 -24.94
CA GLU A 350 -9.17 11.38 -24.82
C GLU A 350 -9.44 12.87 -25.02
#